data_AF-A0AAN0SJ40-F1
#
_entry.id   AF-A0AAN0SJ40-F1
#
_cell.length_a   1.000
_cell.length_b   1.000
_cell.length_c   1.000
_cell.angle_alpha   90.00
_cell.angle_beta   90.00
_cell.angle_gamma   90.00
#
_symmetry.space_group_name_H-M   'P 1'
#
loop_
_entity.id
_entity.type
_entity.pdbx_description
1 polymer ?
#
loop_
_entity_poly.entity_id
_entity_poly.type
_entity_poly.pdbx_seq_one_letter_code
_entity_poly.pdbx_strand_id
1 'polypeptide(L)'
;MVDVPVGAIDADDPNNPIEEPYQLFFPPVKMTTSGSEVRSTTPLTSMLWNEMKLKLDVEDNAMSSCADLKLAIQLQGITDNSIQELENGVASRNNVSVKQLYSDFIKEDDTEVKALTQKLMPVIKQSYRESKMLRQENPAAEEAYVSYIVRSEEDTNGEQNDQWYKVQVTKSDSKVETRAYEVTSELVDPKLLEHLVTYTAENSDLSYTREYGLRRETQGNQESIENLSFNCSIKETIEESHWIDANLWLTYVVTNQSGTEKESEMDDCLKNDFARDDYEQNIEVMAINSSQDQGTVITGHRFTFDQDTTPYDQWADLNRNLDNVGGNLLGSFSHIDIDFGEEQGYGSLSWVRSKAEFSQDESPQVLTIKYSDGTWFKETDYDDGNTVYECSESGSGQWNVCGYQLAFTNKYKVLNDTRLPVFKALAASWQQ
;
A
#
# COMPACT_ATOMS: atom_id res chain seq x y z
N MET A 1 9.04 18.26 10.02
CA MET A 1 7.77 18.90 10.41
C MET A 1 8.03 20.35 10.84
N VAL A 2 6.99 21.18 10.81
CA VAL A 2 6.98 22.56 11.32
C VAL A 2 5.86 22.65 12.36
N ASP A 3 6.22 22.99 13.60
CA ASP A 3 5.25 23.26 14.66
C ASP A 3 4.67 24.67 14.49
N VAL A 4 3.35 24.77 14.40
CA VAL A 4 2.62 26.04 14.37
C VAL A 4 2.02 26.28 15.77
N PRO A 5 2.58 27.22 16.55
CA PRO A 5 2.12 27.46 17.92
C PRO A 5 0.84 28.30 17.98
N VAL A 6 0.20 28.30 19.14
CA VAL A 6 -0.89 29.23 19.46
C VAL A 6 -0.40 30.68 19.32
N GLY A 7 -1.22 31.52 18.70
CA GLY A 7 -0.92 32.93 18.44
C GLY A 7 -0.01 33.16 17.22
N ALA A 8 0.38 32.10 16.49
CA ALA A 8 0.98 32.27 15.18
C ALA A 8 0.01 33.02 14.25
N ILE A 9 0.55 33.86 13.37
CA ILE A 9 -0.22 34.61 12.38
C ILE A 9 0.03 33.95 11.03
N ASP A 10 -1.03 33.49 10.40
CA ASP A 10 -0.97 32.99 9.03
C ASP A 10 -0.82 34.18 8.08
N ALA A 11 0.15 34.12 7.17
CA ALA A 11 0.33 35.16 6.16
C ALA A 11 -0.88 35.27 5.21
N ASP A 12 -1.66 34.19 5.09
CA ASP A 12 -2.87 34.15 4.26
C ASP A 12 -4.15 34.53 5.00
N ASP A 13 -4.12 34.51 6.33
CA ASP A 13 -5.20 34.98 7.19
C ASP A 13 -4.63 35.77 8.39
N PRO A 14 -4.05 36.96 8.14
CA PRO A 14 -3.31 37.70 9.15
C PRO A 14 -4.19 38.24 10.28
N ASN A 15 -5.52 38.18 10.12
CA ASN A 15 -6.49 38.71 11.07
C ASN A 15 -7.00 37.66 12.05
N ASN A 16 -6.76 36.37 11.79
CA ASN A 16 -7.21 35.28 12.65
C ASN A 16 -5.98 34.47 13.14
N PRO A 17 -5.41 34.84 14.30
CA PRO A 17 -4.32 34.08 14.90
C PRO A 17 -4.72 32.63 15.16
N ILE A 18 -3.73 31.73 15.10
CA ILE A 18 -3.93 30.31 15.36
C ILE A 18 -4.34 30.08 16.82
N GLU A 19 -5.52 29.51 17.03
CA GLU A 19 -6.08 29.27 18.38
C GLU A 19 -5.62 27.93 18.97
N GLU A 20 -5.44 26.91 18.13
CA GLU A 20 -4.96 25.59 18.53
C GLU A 20 -3.67 25.24 17.75
N PRO A 21 -2.63 24.74 18.42
CA PRO A 21 -1.39 24.41 17.73
C PRO A 21 -1.59 23.21 16.80
N TYR A 22 -0.92 23.22 15.66
CA TYR A 22 -0.92 22.12 14.70
C TYR A 22 0.46 21.97 14.06
N GLN A 23 0.64 20.91 13.28
CA GLN A 23 1.88 20.66 12.55
C GLN A 23 1.63 20.69 11.04
N LEU A 24 2.58 21.26 10.32
CA LEU A 24 2.69 21.09 8.88
C LEU A 24 3.91 20.23 8.56
N PHE A 25 3.84 19.51 7.45
CA PHE A 25 4.90 18.61 7.02
C PHE A 25 5.62 19.20 5.81
N PHE A 26 6.95 19.21 5.90
CA PHE A 26 7.77 19.47 4.73
C PHE A 26 7.51 18.37 3.70
N PRO A 27 7.57 18.69 2.40
CA PRO A 27 7.57 17.66 1.39
C PRO A 27 8.78 16.73 1.61
N PRO A 28 8.63 15.41 1.48
CA PRO A 28 9.74 14.47 1.66
C PRO A 28 10.93 14.82 0.75
N VAL A 29 12.16 14.61 1.23
CA VAL A 29 13.37 15.10 0.55
C VAL A 29 13.52 14.53 -0.87
N LYS A 30 13.02 13.31 -1.14
CA LYS A 30 13.00 12.67 -2.46
C LYS A 30 11.73 12.93 -3.29
N MET A 31 10.66 13.49 -2.73
CA MET A 31 9.38 13.65 -3.43
C MET A 31 9.31 14.91 -4.29
N THR A 32 10.24 15.15 -5.20
CA THR A 32 9.96 16.19 -6.20
C THR A 32 10.53 15.78 -7.55
N THR A 33 9.64 15.43 -8.46
CA THR A 33 9.94 15.42 -9.91
C THR A 33 10.17 16.84 -10.43
N SER A 34 9.70 17.87 -9.72
CA SER A 34 9.97 19.27 -10.03
C SER A 34 11.35 19.73 -9.51
N GLY A 35 12.21 20.24 -10.39
CA GLY A 35 13.55 20.76 -10.04
C GLY A 35 13.59 22.06 -9.23
N SER A 36 12.61 22.35 -8.37
CA SER A 36 12.63 23.55 -7.53
C SER A 36 13.53 23.35 -6.31
N GLU A 37 14.63 24.12 -6.23
CA GLU A 37 15.60 24.06 -5.14
C GLU A 37 15.05 24.55 -3.79
N VAL A 38 13.95 25.32 -3.79
CA VAL A 38 13.27 25.82 -2.58
C VAL A 38 11.86 25.26 -2.55
N ARG A 39 11.46 24.68 -1.41
CA ARG A 39 10.18 24.01 -1.22
C ARG A 39 9.42 24.65 -0.07
N SER A 40 8.18 25.05 -0.33
CA SER A 40 7.31 25.62 0.69
C SER A 40 6.66 24.51 1.51
N THR A 41 6.54 24.74 2.81
CA THR A 41 5.69 23.91 3.67
C THR A 41 4.27 24.41 3.52
N THR A 42 3.39 23.58 2.95
CA THR A 42 2.00 23.96 2.67
C THR A 42 1.03 22.89 3.18
N PRO A 43 -0.27 23.19 3.24
CA PRO A 43 -1.31 22.20 3.50
C PRO A 43 -1.36 21.11 2.43
N LEU A 44 -1.03 21.43 1.18
CA LEU A 44 -0.90 20.47 0.09
C LEU A 44 0.26 19.49 0.35
N THR A 45 1.43 19.96 0.77
CA THR A 45 2.55 19.07 1.14
C THR A 45 2.25 18.23 2.39
N SER A 46 1.41 18.74 3.29
CA SER A 46 0.96 18.00 4.48
C SER A 46 -0.06 16.91 4.14
N MET A 47 -0.96 17.16 3.18
CA MET A 47 -1.90 16.15 2.67
C MET A 47 -1.14 15.03 1.95
N LEU A 48 -0.18 15.39 1.09
CA LEU A 48 0.71 14.43 0.43
C LEU A 48 1.45 13.56 1.46
N TRP A 49 1.94 14.16 2.55
CA TRP A 49 2.59 13.42 3.64
C TRP A 49 1.65 12.42 4.33
N ASN A 50 0.40 12.80 4.59
CA ASN A 50 -0.57 11.90 5.24
C ASN A 50 -0.92 10.70 4.34
N GLU A 51 -1.11 10.93 3.04
CA GLU A 51 -1.34 9.85 2.08
C GLU A 51 -0.13 8.94 1.93
N MET A 52 1.07 9.52 1.95
CA MET A 52 2.31 8.78 1.98
C MET A 52 2.37 7.87 3.22
N LYS A 53 2.09 8.37 4.43
CA LYS A 53 2.09 7.53 5.63
C LYS A 53 1.13 6.35 5.53
N LEU A 54 -0.06 6.56 4.97
CA LEU A 54 -1.04 5.50 4.73
C LEU A 54 -0.57 4.48 3.68
N LYS A 55 0.05 4.93 2.57
CA LYS A 55 0.53 4.03 1.51
C LYS A 55 1.71 3.16 1.98
N LEU A 56 2.49 3.63 2.96
CA LEU A 56 3.76 3.03 3.32
C LEU A 56 3.79 2.27 4.63
N ASP A 57 2.74 2.38 5.45
CA ASP A 57 2.75 1.87 6.82
C ASP A 57 4.03 2.28 7.60
N VAL A 58 4.51 3.51 7.36
CA VAL A 58 5.75 4.02 7.96
C VAL A 58 5.46 4.68 9.29
N GLU A 59 6.24 4.32 10.30
CA GLU A 59 6.03 4.79 11.66
C GLU A 59 6.22 6.30 11.83
N ASP A 60 5.38 6.95 12.65
CA ASP A 60 5.53 8.37 13.02
C ASP A 60 6.95 8.70 13.57
N ASN A 61 7.68 7.72 14.12
CA ASN A 61 9.05 7.85 14.62
C ASN A 61 10.15 7.25 13.72
N ALA A 62 9.80 6.49 12.67
CA ALA A 62 10.74 5.94 11.69
C ALA A 62 11.35 7.03 10.77
N MET A 63 11.02 8.30 11.01
CA MET A 63 11.48 9.46 10.23
C MET A 63 12.14 10.52 11.12
N SER A 64 12.81 10.10 12.18
CA SER A 64 13.57 11.01 13.06
C SER A 64 14.79 11.62 12.36
N SER A 65 15.26 11.01 11.26
CA SER A 65 16.36 11.52 10.43
C SER A 65 16.13 11.33 8.93
N CYS A 66 16.85 12.10 8.10
CA CYS A 66 16.85 11.93 6.64
C CYS A 66 17.37 10.56 6.20
N ALA A 67 18.19 9.89 7.02
CA ALA A 67 18.70 8.55 6.74
C ALA A 67 17.59 7.50 6.91
N ASP A 68 16.81 7.62 7.98
CA ASP A 68 15.66 6.73 8.24
C ASP A 68 14.59 6.91 7.16
N LEU A 69 14.32 8.16 6.74
CA LEU A 69 13.44 8.45 5.60
C LEU A 69 13.98 7.82 4.31
N LYS A 70 15.28 7.96 4.02
CA LYS A 70 15.87 7.38 2.81
C LYS A 70 15.78 5.85 2.81
N LEU A 71 16.01 5.23 3.97
CA LEU A 71 15.89 3.79 4.15
C LEU A 71 14.43 3.34 4.05
N ALA A 72 13.47 4.03 4.66
CA ALA A 72 12.04 3.74 4.55
C ALA A 72 11.56 3.85 3.10
N ILE A 73 11.97 4.89 2.36
CA ILE A 73 11.68 5.03 0.92
C ILE A 73 12.25 3.84 0.13
N GLN A 74 13.48 3.41 0.44
CA GLN A 74 14.12 2.28 -0.24
C GLN A 74 13.48 0.93 0.13
N LEU A 75 13.17 0.70 1.40
CA LEU A 75 12.56 -0.54 1.91
C LEU A 75 11.10 -0.66 1.48
N GLN A 76 10.31 0.41 1.57
CA GLN A 76 8.88 0.42 1.18
C GLN A 76 8.67 0.63 -0.32
N GLY A 77 9.75 0.72 -1.09
CA GLY A 77 9.62 0.67 -2.52
C GLY A 77 9.01 1.85 -3.22
N ILE A 78 9.22 2.98 -2.60
CA ILE A 78 8.84 4.25 -3.16
C ILE A 78 9.81 4.57 -4.28
N THR A 79 9.38 4.28 -5.49
CA THR A 79 9.99 4.76 -6.72
C THR A 79 9.57 6.21 -6.96
N ASP A 80 10.28 6.90 -7.85
CA ASP A 80 9.85 8.22 -8.31
C ASP A 80 8.46 8.15 -8.96
N ASN A 81 8.06 7.00 -9.52
CA ASN A 81 6.71 6.75 -10.04
C ASN A 81 5.67 6.65 -8.93
N SER A 82 5.94 5.91 -7.85
CA SER A 82 5.06 5.85 -6.68
C SER A 82 4.86 7.22 -6.04
N ILE A 83 5.91 8.05 -6.05
CA ILE A 83 5.87 9.45 -5.63
C ILE A 83 5.03 10.26 -6.62
N GLN A 84 5.30 10.13 -7.92
CA GLN A 84 4.62 10.88 -8.96
C GLN A 84 3.13 10.54 -9.03
N GLU A 85 2.74 9.29 -8.76
CA GLU A 85 1.34 8.87 -8.60
C GLU A 85 0.68 9.58 -7.42
N LEU A 86 1.37 9.66 -6.27
CA LEU A 86 0.88 10.38 -5.11
C LEU A 86 0.79 11.89 -5.40
N GLU A 87 1.82 12.47 -6.01
CA GLU A 87 1.86 13.87 -6.44
C GLU A 87 0.73 14.17 -7.43
N ASN A 88 0.59 13.36 -8.47
CA ASN A 88 -0.44 13.49 -9.50
C ASN A 88 -1.83 13.29 -8.92
N GLY A 89 -2.01 12.34 -8.01
CA GLY A 89 -3.27 12.09 -7.33
C GLY A 89 -3.69 13.28 -6.48
N VAL A 90 -2.79 13.82 -5.65
CA VAL A 90 -3.08 15.02 -4.86
C VAL A 90 -3.33 16.22 -5.78
N ALA A 91 -2.52 16.38 -6.82
CA ALA A 91 -2.64 17.47 -7.79
C ALA A 91 -3.97 17.43 -8.56
N SER A 92 -4.34 16.27 -9.10
CA SER A 92 -5.56 16.09 -9.90
C SER A 92 -6.82 16.33 -9.07
N ARG A 93 -6.91 15.73 -7.87
CA ARG A 93 -8.06 15.87 -6.97
C ARG A 93 -8.27 17.30 -6.51
N ASN A 94 -7.19 18.06 -6.36
CA ASN A 94 -7.24 19.44 -5.93
C ASN A 94 -7.20 20.44 -7.11
N ASN A 95 -7.22 19.96 -8.36
CA ASN A 95 -7.16 20.77 -9.57
C ASN A 95 -5.98 21.77 -9.58
N VAL A 96 -4.79 21.28 -9.23
CA VAL A 96 -3.52 22.04 -9.28
C VAL A 96 -2.48 21.25 -10.06
N SER A 97 -1.38 21.90 -10.44
CA SER A 97 -0.19 21.22 -10.97
C SER A 97 0.69 20.67 -9.83
N VAL A 98 1.49 19.64 -10.11
CA VAL A 98 2.50 19.13 -9.16
C VAL A 98 3.45 20.25 -8.71
N LYS A 99 3.83 21.16 -9.62
CA LYS A 99 4.66 22.32 -9.28
C LYS A 99 3.99 23.22 -8.24
N GLN A 100 2.67 23.41 -8.33
CA GLN A 100 1.92 24.24 -7.39
C GLN A 100 1.86 23.62 -5.98
N LEU A 101 1.94 22.29 -5.83
CA LEU A 101 2.02 21.63 -4.52
C LEU A 101 3.17 22.16 -3.66
N TYR A 102 4.31 22.46 -4.29
CA TYR A 102 5.55 22.90 -3.64
C TYR A 102 5.79 24.42 -3.73
N SER A 103 4.91 25.15 -4.42
CA SER A 103 5.06 26.58 -4.66
C SER A 103 4.93 27.42 -3.39
N ASP A 104 5.57 28.59 -3.39
CA ASP A 104 5.27 29.66 -2.43
C ASP A 104 4.11 30.48 -3.00
N PHE A 105 2.89 29.94 -2.89
CA PHE A 105 1.69 30.56 -3.47
C PHE A 105 1.38 31.94 -2.88
N ILE A 106 1.92 32.27 -1.70
CA ILE A 106 1.83 33.61 -1.10
C ILE A 106 2.72 34.58 -1.88
N LYS A 107 3.97 34.20 -2.11
CA LYS A 107 4.92 35.01 -2.89
C LYS A 107 4.53 35.11 -4.35
N GLU A 108 3.92 34.05 -4.89
CA GLU A 108 3.47 33.97 -6.29
C GLU A 108 2.12 34.66 -6.53
N ASP A 109 1.42 35.08 -5.46
CA ASP A 109 0.08 35.69 -5.49
C ASP A 109 -0.95 34.81 -6.26
N ASP A 110 -0.82 33.49 -6.12
CA ASP A 110 -1.71 32.52 -6.76
C ASP A 110 -3.01 32.39 -5.95
N THR A 111 -3.98 33.24 -6.28
CA THR A 111 -5.26 33.31 -5.56
C THR A 111 -6.08 32.02 -5.61
N GLU A 112 -5.93 31.20 -6.65
CA GLU A 112 -6.68 29.94 -6.79
C GLU A 112 -6.09 28.87 -5.87
N VAL A 113 -4.76 28.70 -5.90
CA VAL A 113 -4.04 27.77 -4.99
C VAL A 113 -4.18 28.22 -3.55
N LYS A 114 -4.18 29.54 -3.28
CA LYS A 114 -4.44 30.08 -1.95
C LYS A 114 -5.84 29.74 -1.44
N ALA A 115 -6.88 29.91 -2.26
CA ALA A 115 -8.25 29.58 -1.88
C ALA A 115 -8.44 28.07 -1.63
N LEU A 116 -7.82 27.23 -2.45
CA LEU A 116 -7.77 25.78 -2.23
C LEU A 116 -7.06 25.43 -0.91
N THR A 117 -5.89 26.04 -0.68
CA THR A 117 -5.10 25.81 0.53
C THR A 117 -5.89 26.16 1.79
N GLN A 118 -6.65 27.27 1.75
CA GLN A 118 -7.57 27.66 2.82
C GLN A 118 -8.69 26.64 3.05
N LYS A 119 -9.17 25.93 2.01
CA LYS A 119 -10.15 24.84 2.15
C LYS A 119 -9.58 23.57 2.77
N LEU A 120 -8.29 23.29 2.55
CA LEU A 120 -7.62 22.10 3.10
C LEU A 120 -7.21 22.28 4.57
N MET A 121 -6.94 23.51 4.99
CA MET A 121 -6.49 23.80 6.36
C MET A 121 -7.40 23.25 7.47
N PRO A 122 -8.74 23.36 7.40
CA PRO A 122 -9.65 22.75 8.37
C PRO A 122 -9.42 21.24 8.54
N VAL A 123 -9.24 20.53 7.42
CA VAL A 123 -9.09 19.07 7.39
C VAL A 123 -7.74 18.63 7.99
N ILE A 124 -6.67 19.37 7.68
CA ILE A 124 -5.33 19.14 8.26
C ILE A 124 -5.32 19.41 9.77
N LYS A 125 -5.92 20.53 10.21
CA LYS A 125 -6.06 20.85 11.65
C LYS A 125 -6.86 19.78 12.38
N GLN A 126 -7.96 19.31 11.77
CA GLN A 126 -8.80 18.26 12.34
C GLN A 126 -8.05 16.92 12.45
N SER A 127 -7.33 16.52 11.40
CA SER A 127 -6.46 15.32 11.42
C SER A 127 -5.48 15.36 12.59
N TYR A 128 -4.79 16.49 12.78
CA TYR A 128 -3.83 16.66 13.87
C TYR A 128 -4.49 16.62 15.25
N ARG A 129 -5.59 17.35 15.43
CA ARG A 129 -6.34 17.39 16.69
C ARG A 129 -6.83 16.00 17.08
N GLU A 130 -7.43 15.27 16.15
CA GLU A 130 -7.92 13.92 16.41
C GLU A 130 -6.80 12.91 16.63
N SER A 131 -5.68 13.01 15.90
CA SER A 131 -4.50 12.18 16.17
C SER A 131 -3.96 12.39 17.59
N LYS A 132 -3.98 13.63 18.09
CA LYS A 132 -3.59 13.93 19.47
C LYS A 132 -4.54 13.28 20.49
N MET A 133 -5.85 13.33 20.25
CA MET A 133 -6.84 12.68 21.11
C MET A 133 -6.70 11.16 21.07
N LEU A 134 -6.55 10.58 19.88
CA LEU A 134 -6.39 9.13 19.70
C LEU A 134 -5.13 8.60 20.41
N ARG A 135 -4.01 9.34 20.37
CA ARG A 135 -2.80 9.01 21.16
C ARG A 135 -3.03 9.06 22.67
N GLN A 136 -3.83 10.01 23.14
CA GLN A 136 -4.16 10.10 24.57
C GLN A 136 -5.07 8.96 25.02
N GLU A 137 -5.98 8.51 24.16
CA GLU A 137 -6.87 7.38 24.39
C GLU A 137 -6.13 6.03 24.29
N ASN A 138 -5.05 5.97 23.51
CA ASN A 138 -4.25 4.77 23.29
C ASN A 138 -2.78 4.97 23.71
N PRO A 139 -2.50 5.22 25.00
CA PRO A 139 -1.15 5.56 25.47
C PRO A 139 -0.13 4.41 25.37
N ALA A 140 -0.60 3.18 25.13
CA ALA A 140 0.24 2.00 24.92
C ALA A 140 0.46 1.66 23.45
N ALA A 141 -0.22 2.36 22.52
CA ALA A 141 0.04 2.19 21.11
C ALA A 141 1.38 2.83 20.76
N GLU A 142 2.18 2.15 19.93
CA GLU A 142 3.39 2.72 19.33
C GLU A 142 3.01 3.87 18.41
N GLU A 143 1.88 3.72 17.71
CA GLU A 143 1.31 4.75 16.86
C GLU A 143 -0.19 4.84 16.98
N ALA A 144 -0.69 6.06 16.88
CA ALA A 144 -2.11 6.35 16.81
C ALA A 144 -2.30 7.65 16.04
N TYR A 145 -2.93 7.59 14.86
CA TYR A 145 -3.15 8.76 14.04
C TYR A 145 -4.47 8.72 13.29
N VAL A 146 -4.89 9.90 12.85
CA VAL A 146 -6.08 10.14 12.06
C VAL A 146 -5.69 10.96 10.84
N SER A 147 -6.06 10.45 9.66
CA SER A 147 -5.86 11.12 8.38
C SER A 147 -7.20 11.29 7.69
N TYR A 148 -7.46 12.49 7.19
CA TYR A 148 -8.57 12.74 6.28
C TYR A 148 -8.02 12.78 4.85
N ILE A 149 -8.54 11.91 4.00
CA ILE A 149 -8.10 11.72 2.61
C ILE A 149 -9.30 11.75 1.67
N VAL A 150 -9.06 11.97 0.39
CA VAL A 150 -10.06 11.78 -0.66
C VAL A 150 -9.81 10.40 -1.27
N ARG A 151 -10.87 9.62 -1.54
CA ARG A 151 -10.70 8.29 -2.16
C ARG A 151 -10.15 8.40 -3.57
N SER A 152 -9.42 7.37 -3.98
CA SER A 152 -8.91 7.27 -5.35
C SER A 152 -10.06 7.15 -6.36
N GLU A 153 -9.82 7.48 -7.62
CA GLU A 153 -10.83 7.26 -8.67
C GLU A 153 -11.16 5.77 -8.86
N GLU A 154 -10.21 4.87 -8.56
CA GLU A 154 -10.41 3.41 -8.57
C GLU A 154 -11.44 2.98 -7.52
N ASP A 155 -11.37 3.59 -6.34
CA ASP A 155 -12.27 3.38 -5.22
C ASP A 155 -13.71 3.89 -5.45
N THR A 156 -13.88 4.81 -6.39
CA THR A 156 -15.16 5.46 -6.73
C THR A 156 -15.70 5.03 -8.09
N ASN A 157 -15.10 4.02 -8.75
CA ASN A 157 -15.43 3.61 -10.11
C ASN A 157 -15.40 4.77 -11.12
N GLY A 158 -14.48 5.73 -10.94
CA GLY A 158 -14.32 6.92 -11.78
C GLY A 158 -15.31 8.05 -11.49
N GLU A 159 -16.13 7.96 -10.44
CA GLU A 159 -16.96 9.08 -10.00
C GLU A 159 -16.12 10.09 -9.23
N GLN A 160 -16.18 11.35 -9.65
CA GLN A 160 -15.59 12.47 -8.92
C GLN A 160 -16.34 12.61 -7.59
N ASN A 161 -15.69 12.27 -6.48
CA ASN A 161 -16.30 12.31 -5.17
C ASN A 161 -15.58 13.34 -4.28
N ASP A 162 -16.26 14.46 -4.00
CA ASP A 162 -15.77 15.51 -3.10
C ASP A 162 -15.89 15.15 -1.61
N GLN A 163 -16.30 13.91 -1.27
CA GLN A 163 -16.44 13.47 0.11
C GLN A 163 -15.07 13.12 0.73
N TRP A 164 -14.92 13.50 2.00
CA TRP A 164 -13.73 13.16 2.78
C TRP A 164 -13.89 11.78 3.41
N TYR A 165 -12.78 11.06 3.48
CA TYR A 165 -12.69 9.79 4.18
C TYR A 165 -11.75 9.95 5.35
N LYS A 166 -12.24 9.61 6.53
CA LYS A 166 -11.45 9.60 7.75
C LYS A 166 -10.89 8.21 7.95
N VAL A 167 -9.58 8.09 8.04
CA VAL A 167 -8.87 6.86 8.37
C VAL A 167 -8.23 7.02 9.73
N GLN A 168 -8.53 6.10 10.64
CA GLN A 168 -7.89 6.01 11.95
C GLN A 168 -7.04 4.75 11.99
N VAL A 169 -5.81 4.87 12.47
CA VAL A 169 -4.89 3.74 12.63
C VAL A 169 -4.35 3.75 14.05
N THR A 170 -4.32 2.58 14.68
CA THR A 170 -3.61 2.32 15.93
C THR A 170 -2.74 1.09 15.77
N LYS A 171 -1.45 1.20 16.13
CA LYS A 171 -0.44 0.15 15.97
C LYS A 171 0.28 -0.12 17.28
N SER A 172 0.61 -1.39 17.48
CA SER A 172 1.42 -1.94 18.56
C SER A 172 2.20 -3.15 18.04
N ASP A 173 3.15 -3.65 18.82
CA ASP A 173 4.09 -4.73 18.47
C ASP A 173 3.49 -5.89 17.65
N SER A 174 2.27 -6.31 17.99
CA SER A 174 1.61 -7.49 17.38
C SER A 174 0.19 -7.21 16.88
N LYS A 175 -0.26 -5.96 16.87
CA LYS A 175 -1.62 -5.60 16.45
C LYS A 175 -1.65 -4.28 15.71
N VAL A 176 -2.26 -4.28 14.53
CA VAL A 176 -2.67 -3.10 13.76
C VAL A 176 -4.19 -3.08 13.70
N GLU A 177 -4.78 -1.91 13.94
CA GLU A 177 -6.21 -1.71 13.81
C GLU A 177 -6.50 -0.45 13.01
N THR A 178 -7.28 -0.61 11.95
CA THR A 178 -7.62 0.44 10.99
C THR A 178 -9.13 0.60 10.92
N ARG A 179 -9.60 1.84 10.96
CA ARG A 179 -11.02 2.18 10.74
C ARG A 179 -11.15 3.26 9.70
N ALA A 180 -11.94 3.00 8.67
CA ALA A 180 -12.25 3.96 7.63
C ALA A 180 -13.71 4.38 7.70
N TYR A 181 -13.95 5.69 7.63
CA TYR A 181 -15.26 6.31 7.69
C TYR A 181 -15.48 7.20 6.48
N GLU A 182 -16.69 7.18 5.95
CA GLU A 182 -17.16 8.28 5.09
C GLU A 182 -17.56 9.47 5.94
N VAL A 183 -17.15 10.66 5.53
CA VAL A 183 -17.44 11.90 6.23
C VAL A 183 -17.91 12.97 5.26
N THR A 184 -18.91 13.73 5.69
CA THR A 184 -19.42 14.89 4.94
C THR A 184 -18.33 15.94 4.73
N SER A 185 -18.52 16.85 3.77
CA SER A 185 -17.64 18.00 3.56
C SER A 185 -17.50 18.93 4.77
N GLU A 186 -18.46 18.88 5.71
CA GLU A 186 -18.44 19.63 6.97
C GLU A 186 -17.71 18.88 8.11
N LEU A 187 -17.17 17.70 7.82
CA LEU A 187 -16.48 16.83 8.78
C LEU A 187 -17.39 16.31 9.91
N VAL A 188 -18.70 16.23 9.67
CA VAL A 188 -19.70 15.72 10.61
C VAL A 188 -20.30 14.38 10.15
N ASP A 189 -20.88 13.65 11.10
CA ASP A 189 -21.60 12.39 10.92
C ASP A 189 -20.78 11.26 10.26
N PRO A 190 -19.65 10.84 10.83
CA PRO A 190 -18.81 9.80 10.25
C PRO A 190 -19.54 8.45 10.22
N LYS A 191 -19.59 7.82 9.03
CA LYS A 191 -20.19 6.50 8.82
C LYS A 191 -19.11 5.47 8.60
N LEU A 192 -19.05 4.46 9.46
CA LEU A 192 -18.07 3.38 9.34
C LEU A 192 -18.30 2.62 8.03
N LEU A 193 -17.24 2.48 7.24
CA LEU A 193 -17.22 1.70 6.00
C LEU A 193 -16.42 0.42 6.16
N GLU A 194 -15.30 0.53 6.86
CA GLU A 194 -14.36 -0.55 7.05
C GLU A 194 -13.76 -0.50 8.45
N HIS A 195 -13.63 -1.67 9.06
CA HIS A 195 -12.82 -1.88 10.25
C HIS A 195 -11.96 -3.12 9.99
N LEU A 196 -10.65 -2.97 10.11
CA LEU A 196 -9.67 -4.05 10.00
C LEU A 196 -8.92 -4.21 11.32
N VAL A 197 -8.74 -5.45 11.74
CA VAL A 197 -7.89 -5.80 12.89
C VAL A 197 -6.94 -6.91 12.47
N THR A 198 -5.66 -6.59 12.45
CA THR A 198 -4.59 -7.52 12.04
C THR A 198 -3.72 -7.85 13.23
N TYR A 199 -3.57 -9.13 13.50
CA TYR A 199 -2.63 -9.66 14.48
C TYR A 199 -1.41 -10.22 13.76
N THR A 200 -0.22 -9.94 14.30
CA THR A 200 1.06 -10.40 13.74
C THR A 200 1.84 -11.20 14.78
N ALA A 201 2.40 -12.32 14.34
CA ALA A 201 3.39 -13.09 15.09
C ALA A 201 4.57 -13.40 14.18
N GLU A 202 5.77 -12.99 14.59
CA GLU A 202 6.96 -13.09 13.76
C GLU A 202 8.17 -13.59 14.55
N ASN A 203 9.05 -14.32 13.89
CA ASN A 203 10.39 -14.67 14.35
C ASN A 203 11.40 -14.47 13.19
N SER A 204 12.66 -14.90 13.36
CA SER A 204 13.70 -14.64 12.35
C SER A 204 13.45 -15.25 10.97
N ASP A 205 12.64 -16.32 10.89
CA ASP A 205 12.51 -17.15 9.70
C ASP A 205 11.08 -17.15 9.14
N LEU A 206 10.11 -16.72 9.95
CA LEU A 206 8.69 -16.88 9.68
C LEU A 206 7.87 -15.69 10.21
N SER A 207 7.00 -15.17 9.35
CA SER A 207 6.01 -14.16 9.69
C SER A 207 4.61 -14.71 9.46
N TYR A 208 3.73 -14.51 10.43
CA TYR A 208 2.33 -14.89 10.36
C TYR A 208 1.43 -13.70 10.69
N THR A 209 0.39 -13.50 9.88
CA THR A 209 -0.65 -12.51 10.13
C THR A 209 -2.05 -13.12 10.05
N ARG A 210 -2.95 -12.62 10.89
CA ARG A 210 -4.39 -12.89 10.83
C ARG A 210 -5.16 -11.58 10.89
N GLU A 211 -5.81 -11.24 9.80
CA GLU A 211 -6.64 -10.05 9.62
C GLU A 211 -8.12 -10.44 9.66
N TYR A 212 -8.87 -9.72 10.48
CA TYR A 212 -10.31 -9.70 10.48
C TYR A 212 -10.78 -8.41 9.83
N GLY A 213 -11.66 -8.53 8.86
CA GLY A 213 -12.18 -7.41 8.11
C GLY A 213 -13.69 -7.34 8.15
N LEU A 214 -14.20 -6.18 8.54
CA LEU A 214 -15.60 -5.84 8.55
C LEU A 214 -15.82 -4.74 7.52
N ARG A 215 -16.41 -5.07 6.37
CA ARG A 215 -16.52 -4.16 5.21
C ARG A 215 -17.95 -4.02 4.73
N ARG A 216 -18.39 -2.79 4.42
CA ARG A 216 -19.66 -2.57 3.70
C ARG A 216 -19.43 -2.71 2.20
N GLU A 217 -20.22 -3.57 1.55
CA GLU A 217 -20.25 -3.63 0.09
C GLU A 217 -20.93 -2.39 -0.47
N THR A 218 -20.16 -1.51 -1.12
CA THR A 218 -20.67 -0.33 -1.80
C THR A 218 -21.05 -0.60 -3.27
N GLN A 219 -21.08 -1.87 -3.70
CA GLN A 219 -21.52 -2.23 -5.05
C GLN A 219 -23.05 -2.08 -5.18
N GLY A 220 -23.46 -1.00 -5.85
CA GLY A 220 -24.85 -0.80 -6.25
C GLY A 220 -25.28 0.65 -6.07
N ASN A 221 -25.67 1.29 -7.17
CA ASN A 221 -26.24 2.63 -7.11
C ASN A 221 -27.53 2.58 -6.29
N GLN A 222 -27.61 3.44 -5.26
CA GLN A 222 -28.83 3.90 -4.55
C GLN A 222 -29.25 3.26 -3.22
N GLU A 223 -28.43 2.47 -2.51
CA GLU A 223 -28.72 2.21 -1.09
C GLU A 223 -27.93 3.14 -0.17
N SER A 224 -28.63 3.76 0.80
CA SER A 224 -27.96 4.51 1.87
C SER A 224 -27.00 3.56 2.58
N ILE A 225 -25.77 4.01 2.81
CA ILE A 225 -24.73 3.30 3.57
C ILE A 225 -25.22 2.83 4.96
N GLU A 226 -26.27 3.45 5.49
CA GLU A 226 -26.92 3.07 6.75
C GLU A 226 -27.68 1.73 6.67
N ASN A 227 -28.08 1.29 5.48
CA ASN A 227 -28.82 0.05 5.27
C ASN A 227 -27.93 -1.13 4.86
N LEU A 228 -26.65 -0.88 4.59
CA LEU A 228 -25.70 -1.90 4.17
C LEU A 228 -25.19 -2.68 5.38
N SER A 229 -25.38 -4.00 5.38
CA SER A 229 -24.73 -4.90 6.33
C SER A 229 -23.23 -4.94 6.07
N PHE A 230 -22.43 -5.19 7.11
CA PHE A 230 -21.03 -5.50 6.90
C PHE A 230 -20.85 -6.98 6.57
N ASN A 231 -19.92 -7.27 5.68
CA ASN A 231 -19.40 -8.61 5.48
C ASN A 231 -18.17 -8.80 6.35
N CYS A 232 -18.14 -9.90 7.09
CA CYS A 232 -16.96 -10.33 7.83
C CYS A 232 -16.09 -11.22 6.94
N SER A 233 -14.79 -10.92 6.89
CA SER A 233 -13.78 -11.71 6.21
C SER A 233 -12.63 -12.02 7.14
N ILE A 234 -12.06 -13.22 7.03
CA ILE A 234 -10.85 -13.62 7.74
C ILE A 234 -9.78 -13.90 6.69
N LYS A 235 -8.65 -13.19 6.79
CA LYS A 235 -7.48 -13.40 5.95
C LYS A 235 -6.31 -13.83 6.83
N GLU A 236 -5.68 -14.93 6.49
CA GLU A 236 -4.46 -15.39 7.15
C GLU A 236 -3.33 -15.44 6.15
N THR A 237 -2.14 -15.02 6.55
CA THR A 237 -0.93 -15.11 5.71
C THR A 237 0.21 -15.68 6.52
N ILE A 238 0.93 -16.64 5.95
CA ILE A 238 2.22 -17.10 6.46
C ILE A 238 3.28 -16.89 5.39
N GLU A 239 4.41 -16.37 5.79
CA GLU A 239 5.56 -16.11 4.95
C GLU A 239 6.80 -16.73 5.58
N GLU A 240 7.57 -17.43 4.75
CA GLU A 240 8.85 -18.00 5.12
C GLU A 240 9.89 -17.69 4.05
N SER A 241 11.06 -17.23 4.48
CA SER A 241 12.15 -16.90 3.56
C SER A 241 13.47 -17.51 3.99
N HIS A 242 14.28 -17.95 3.02
CA HIS A 242 15.61 -18.50 3.30
C HIS A 242 16.55 -18.46 2.10
N TRP A 243 17.83 -18.60 2.40
CA TRP A 243 18.90 -18.77 1.42
C TRP A 243 18.98 -20.21 0.93
N ILE A 244 19.05 -20.39 -0.38
CA ILE A 244 19.33 -21.68 -1.02
C ILE A 244 20.83 -21.84 -1.24
N ASP A 245 21.48 -20.78 -1.73
CA ASP A 245 22.93 -20.66 -1.87
C ASP A 245 23.36 -19.19 -1.79
N ALA A 246 24.62 -18.88 -2.12
CA ALA A 246 25.17 -17.53 -2.03
C ALA A 246 24.51 -16.49 -2.96
N ASN A 247 23.78 -16.94 -3.99
CA ASN A 247 23.22 -16.10 -5.04
C ASN A 247 21.69 -16.20 -5.13
N LEU A 248 21.08 -17.15 -4.42
CA LEU A 248 19.64 -17.44 -4.50
C LEU A 248 18.96 -17.35 -3.12
N TRP A 249 18.03 -16.40 -3.02
CA TRP A 249 17.05 -16.30 -1.93
C TRP A 249 15.68 -16.69 -2.43
N LEU A 250 14.93 -17.34 -1.55
CA LEU A 250 13.60 -17.84 -1.84
C LEU A 250 12.64 -17.43 -0.72
N THR A 251 11.48 -16.92 -1.12
CA THR A 251 10.37 -16.56 -0.23
C THR A 251 9.13 -17.33 -0.67
N TYR A 252 8.51 -18.01 0.28
CA TYR A 252 7.22 -18.68 0.12
C TYR A 252 6.17 -17.95 0.92
N VAL A 253 4.99 -17.75 0.33
CA VAL A 253 3.83 -17.15 1.01
C VAL A 253 2.60 -18.03 0.77
N VAL A 254 1.85 -18.29 1.84
CA VAL A 254 0.49 -18.83 1.74
C VAL A 254 -0.46 -17.81 2.30
N THR A 255 -1.44 -17.39 1.50
CA THR A 255 -2.53 -16.54 1.94
C THR A 255 -3.84 -17.29 1.77
N ASN A 256 -4.62 -17.37 2.85
CA ASN A 256 -5.98 -17.90 2.81
C ASN A 256 -6.96 -16.78 3.13
N GLN A 257 -8.06 -16.71 2.41
CA GLN A 257 -9.12 -15.75 2.66
C GLN A 257 -10.48 -16.44 2.62
N SER A 258 -11.26 -16.28 3.69
CA SER A 258 -12.65 -16.75 3.76
C SER A 258 -13.59 -15.59 4.07
N GLY A 259 -14.81 -15.67 3.55
CA GLY A 259 -15.95 -14.89 4.04
C GLY A 259 -16.74 -15.76 5.00
N THR A 260 -17.20 -15.20 6.13
CA THR A 260 -17.98 -15.97 7.10
C THR A 260 -19.45 -15.63 6.98
N GLU A 261 -19.87 -14.52 7.58
CA GLU A 261 -21.25 -14.07 7.65
C GLU A 261 -21.35 -12.54 7.66
N LYS A 262 -22.59 -12.04 7.63
CA LYS A 262 -22.87 -10.62 7.81
C LYS A 262 -22.87 -10.29 9.29
N GLU A 263 -22.05 -9.34 9.69
CA GLU A 263 -21.91 -8.91 11.08
C GLU A 263 -22.27 -7.44 11.25
N SER A 264 -22.63 -7.05 12.49
CA SER A 264 -22.91 -5.64 12.82
C SER A 264 -21.70 -4.91 13.41
N GLU A 265 -20.80 -5.64 14.08
CA GLU A 265 -19.67 -5.08 14.81
C GLU A 265 -18.43 -5.99 14.71
N MET A 266 -17.26 -5.38 14.90
CA MET A 266 -15.98 -6.09 14.78
C MET A 266 -15.83 -7.18 15.85
N ASP A 267 -16.37 -6.96 17.06
CA ASP A 267 -16.30 -7.95 18.13
C ASP A 267 -16.99 -9.26 17.77
N ASP A 268 -18.03 -9.23 16.93
CA ASP A 268 -18.67 -10.43 16.42
C ASP A 268 -17.84 -11.09 15.31
N CYS A 269 -17.30 -10.28 14.39
CA CYS A 269 -16.39 -10.77 13.36
C CYS A 269 -15.12 -11.45 13.95
N LEU A 270 -14.57 -10.91 15.04
CA LEU A 270 -13.43 -11.49 15.76
C LEU A 270 -13.73 -12.86 16.41
N LYS A 271 -14.99 -13.17 16.69
CA LYS A 271 -15.42 -14.46 17.25
C LYS A 271 -15.63 -15.52 16.16
N ASN A 272 -15.66 -15.14 14.88
CA ASN A 272 -15.89 -16.06 13.80
C ASN A 272 -14.68 -16.98 13.56
N ASP A 273 -15.00 -18.22 13.20
CA ASP A 273 -14.03 -19.21 12.76
C ASP A 273 -13.75 -19.05 11.26
N PHE A 274 -12.57 -19.47 10.82
CA PHE A 274 -12.23 -19.51 9.40
C PHE A 274 -13.13 -20.51 8.66
N ALA A 275 -13.80 -20.08 7.59
CA ALA A 275 -14.72 -20.93 6.84
C ALA A 275 -13.95 -21.89 5.91
N ARG A 276 -13.60 -23.07 6.41
CA ARG A 276 -12.84 -24.09 5.65
C ARG A 276 -13.59 -24.68 4.44
N ASP A 277 -14.91 -24.53 4.39
CA ASP A 277 -15.73 -25.02 3.28
C ASP A 277 -15.91 -23.96 2.17
N ASP A 278 -15.42 -22.73 2.37
CA ASP A 278 -15.52 -21.62 1.41
C ASP A 278 -14.37 -20.62 1.59
N TYR A 279 -13.26 -20.89 0.91
CA TYR A 279 -12.07 -20.03 0.96
C TYR A 279 -11.29 -20.03 -0.36
N GLU A 280 -10.62 -18.92 -0.61
CA GLU A 280 -9.58 -18.81 -1.63
C GLU A 280 -8.21 -19.01 -0.97
N GLN A 281 -7.32 -19.74 -1.63
CA GLN A 281 -5.93 -19.88 -1.23
C GLN A 281 -5.00 -19.41 -2.35
N ASN A 282 -4.08 -18.53 -2.00
CA ASN A 282 -3.00 -18.10 -2.88
C ASN A 282 -1.67 -18.64 -2.36
N ILE A 283 -0.91 -19.31 -3.23
CA ILE A 283 0.47 -19.72 -2.99
C ILE A 283 1.37 -18.82 -3.81
N GLU A 284 2.29 -18.11 -3.15
CA GLU A 284 3.28 -17.28 -3.84
C GLU A 284 4.69 -17.83 -3.62
N VAL A 285 5.47 -17.88 -4.70
CA VAL A 285 6.89 -18.25 -4.69
C VAL A 285 7.67 -17.14 -5.36
N MET A 286 8.56 -16.51 -4.59
CA MET A 286 9.37 -15.39 -5.04
C MET A 286 10.84 -15.70 -4.87
N ALA A 287 11.65 -15.34 -5.85
CA ALA A 287 13.08 -15.59 -5.83
C ALA A 287 13.87 -14.34 -6.24
N ILE A 288 15.01 -14.16 -5.59
CA ILE A 288 16.04 -13.20 -6.00
C ILE A 288 17.24 -14.02 -6.44
N ASN A 289 17.60 -13.88 -7.71
CA ASN A 289 18.81 -14.46 -8.28
C ASN A 289 19.79 -13.32 -8.59
N SER A 290 20.85 -13.21 -7.81
CA SER A 290 21.89 -12.18 -7.99
C SER A 290 23.21 -12.84 -8.39
N SER A 291 23.60 -12.63 -9.65
CA SER A 291 24.84 -13.14 -10.22
C SER A 291 25.73 -11.97 -10.64
N GLN A 292 27.03 -12.03 -10.33
CA GLN A 292 27.98 -11.00 -10.76
C GLN A 292 28.03 -10.85 -12.30
N ASP A 293 27.75 -11.93 -13.04
CA ASP A 293 27.82 -11.95 -14.50
C ASP A 293 26.48 -11.60 -15.18
N GLN A 294 25.34 -11.87 -14.52
CA GLN A 294 24.00 -11.74 -15.11
C GLN A 294 23.17 -10.58 -14.51
N GLY A 295 23.68 -9.90 -13.49
CA GLY A 295 22.93 -8.91 -12.73
C GLY A 295 21.94 -9.56 -11.77
N THR A 296 21.00 -8.75 -11.27
CA THR A 296 19.92 -9.21 -10.40
C THR A 296 18.68 -9.47 -11.24
N VAL A 297 18.06 -10.63 -11.05
CA VAL A 297 16.73 -10.97 -11.57
C VAL A 297 15.85 -11.36 -10.39
N ILE A 298 14.67 -10.75 -10.31
CA ILE A 298 13.67 -11.09 -9.30
C ILE A 298 12.47 -11.70 -10.00
N THR A 299 12.02 -12.87 -9.56
CA THR A 299 10.84 -13.54 -10.09
C THR A 299 9.80 -13.73 -8.99
N GLY A 300 8.53 -13.66 -9.33
CA GLY A 300 7.43 -13.96 -8.42
C GLY A 300 6.32 -14.69 -9.15
N HIS A 301 5.79 -15.73 -8.54
CA HIS A 301 4.72 -16.56 -9.09
C HIS A 301 3.62 -16.67 -8.06
N ARG A 302 2.36 -16.48 -8.46
CA ARG A 302 1.18 -16.68 -7.61
C ARG A 302 0.24 -17.66 -8.28
N PHE A 303 -0.20 -18.63 -7.49
CA PHE A 303 -1.14 -19.67 -7.90
C PHE A 303 -2.39 -19.53 -7.04
N THR A 304 -3.55 -19.37 -7.69
CA THR A 304 -4.83 -19.19 -7.01
C THR A 304 -5.63 -20.49 -7.06
N PHE A 305 -6.08 -20.93 -5.90
CA PHE A 305 -6.89 -22.12 -5.69
C PHE A 305 -8.15 -21.74 -4.92
N ASP A 306 -9.17 -22.58 -5.05
CA ASP A 306 -10.33 -22.60 -4.16
C ASP A 306 -10.26 -23.81 -3.21
N GLN A 307 -11.23 -23.94 -2.33
CA GLN A 307 -11.33 -25.03 -1.36
C GLN A 307 -11.39 -26.43 -1.99
N ASP A 308 -11.90 -26.53 -3.22
CA ASP A 308 -12.14 -27.80 -3.92
C ASP A 308 -10.92 -28.24 -4.75
N THR A 309 -10.07 -27.29 -5.13
CA THR A 309 -8.93 -27.51 -6.04
C THR A 309 -7.59 -27.50 -5.33
N THR A 310 -7.47 -26.88 -4.16
CA THR A 310 -6.16 -26.79 -3.49
C THR A 310 -5.64 -28.16 -3.01
N PRO A 311 -4.40 -28.54 -3.38
CA PRO A 311 -3.72 -29.69 -2.78
C PRO A 311 -3.03 -29.33 -1.45
N TYR A 312 -3.23 -28.11 -0.94
CA TYR A 312 -2.56 -27.57 0.23
C TYR A 312 -3.55 -27.13 1.32
N ASP A 313 -4.65 -27.86 1.45
CA ASP A 313 -5.69 -27.67 2.47
C ASP A 313 -5.15 -27.76 3.92
N GLN A 314 -4.02 -28.45 4.13
CA GLN A 314 -3.33 -28.45 5.42
C GLN A 314 -2.91 -27.04 5.88
N TRP A 315 -2.76 -26.08 4.95
CA TRP A 315 -2.39 -24.70 5.25
C TRP A 315 -3.58 -23.76 5.34
N ALA A 316 -4.83 -24.26 5.30
CA ALA A 316 -6.01 -23.46 5.62
C ALA A 316 -6.26 -23.40 7.14
N ASP A 317 -6.79 -22.28 7.64
CA ASP A 317 -6.97 -22.00 9.08
C ASP A 317 -5.66 -22.16 9.87
N LEU A 318 -4.67 -21.35 9.49
CA LEU A 318 -3.27 -21.44 9.90
C LEU A 318 -3.10 -21.36 11.41
N ASN A 319 -3.91 -20.56 12.12
CA ASN A 319 -3.84 -20.41 13.57
C ASN A 319 -3.86 -21.75 14.33
N ARG A 320 -4.59 -22.76 13.83
CA ARG A 320 -4.67 -24.09 14.45
C ARG A 320 -3.35 -24.86 14.39
N ASN A 321 -2.44 -24.47 13.49
CA ASN A 321 -1.20 -25.17 13.17
C ASN A 321 0.06 -24.46 13.71
N LEU A 322 -0.07 -23.25 14.30
CA LEU A 322 1.08 -22.42 14.68
C LEU A 322 1.70 -22.76 16.06
N ASP A 323 0.99 -23.49 16.92
CA ASP A 323 1.47 -23.83 18.28
C ASP A 323 2.71 -24.74 18.30
N ASN A 324 3.22 -25.22 17.15
CA ASN A 324 4.39 -26.13 17.05
C ASN A 324 5.33 -25.86 15.86
N VAL A 325 5.48 -24.61 15.42
CA VAL A 325 6.22 -24.32 14.18
C VAL A 325 7.71 -24.02 14.46
N GLY A 326 8.58 -24.91 13.98
CA GLY A 326 9.99 -24.63 13.71
C GLY A 326 10.23 -24.38 12.22
N GLY A 327 11.42 -23.89 11.84
CA GLY A 327 11.74 -23.53 10.46
C GLY A 327 11.61 -24.66 9.42
N ASN A 328 11.48 -24.28 8.15
CA ASN A 328 11.18 -25.08 6.95
C ASN A 328 9.74 -25.61 6.88
N LEU A 329 8.76 -24.77 7.22
CA LEU A 329 7.35 -25.13 7.22
C LEU A 329 6.81 -25.24 5.78
N LEU A 330 7.18 -24.28 4.94
CA LEU A 330 6.70 -24.14 3.57
C LEU A 330 7.63 -24.80 2.54
N GLY A 331 8.67 -25.52 2.98
CA GLY A 331 9.60 -26.24 2.11
C GLY A 331 8.96 -27.26 1.16
N SER A 332 7.72 -27.67 1.44
CA SER A 332 6.91 -28.48 0.53
C SER A 332 6.70 -27.85 -0.85
N PHE A 333 6.83 -26.52 -0.97
CA PHE A 333 6.70 -25.78 -2.23
C PHE A 333 7.96 -25.75 -3.10
N SER A 334 9.06 -26.40 -2.67
CA SER A 334 10.32 -26.48 -3.43
C SER A 334 10.22 -27.19 -4.79
N HIS A 335 9.09 -27.83 -5.10
CA HIS A 335 8.81 -28.41 -6.41
C HIS A 335 8.26 -27.39 -7.42
N ILE A 336 7.88 -26.18 -6.98
CA ILE A 336 7.42 -25.10 -7.84
C ILE A 336 8.64 -24.46 -8.50
N ASP A 337 8.65 -24.47 -9.83
CA ASP A 337 9.74 -23.87 -10.60
C ASP A 337 9.65 -22.34 -10.54
N ILE A 338 10.79 -21.72 -10.27
CA ILE A 338 10.96 -20.28 -10.18
C ILE A 338 11.26 -19.63 -11.53
N ASP A 339 11.46 -20.41 -12.60
CA ASP A 339 11.63 -19.90 -13.95
C ASP A 339 10.36 -19.15 -14.42
N PHE A 340 10.56 -17.94 -14.91
CA PHE A 340 9.50 -17.13 -15.51
C PHE A 340 8.93 -17.74 -16.80
N GLY A 341 9.73 -18.56 -17.51
CA GLY A 341 9.31 -19.25 -18.73
C GLY A 341 8.34 -20.42 -18.50
N GLU A 342 8.20 -20.91 -17.26
CA GLU A 342 7.36 -22.06 -16.93
C GLU A 342 5.87 -21.79 -17.19
N GLU A 343 5.14 -22.82 -17.61
CA GLU A 343 3.70 -22.76 -17.90
C GLU A 343 2.87 -23.69 -17.01
N GLN A 344 3.51 -24.52 -16.20
CA GLN A 344 2.84 -25.39 -15.24
C GLN A 344 2.05 -24.55 -14.21
N GLY A 345 0.76 -24.88 -14.08
CA GLY A 345 -0.14 -24.25 -13.10
C GLY A 345 -0.30 -25.02 -11.79
N TYR A 346 0.36 -26.18 -11.64
CA TYR A 346 0.34 -27.00 -10.40
C TYR A 346 -1.07 -27.31 -9.85
N GLY A 347 -2.08 -27.39 -10.72
CA GLY A 347 -3.48 -27.66 -10.34
C GLY A 347 -4.28 -26.42 -9.93
N SER A 348 -3.72 -25.22 -10.05
CA SER A 348 -4.39 -23.96 -9.73
C SER A 348 -5.50 -23.63 -10.73
N LEU A 349 -6.48 -22.83 -10.28
CA LEU A 349 -7.52 -22.27 -11.14
C LEU A 349 -6.94 -21.24 -12.11
N SER A 350 -5.99 -20.46 -11.62
CA SER A 350 -5.24 -19.48 -12.41
C SER A 350 -3.86 -19.27 -11.81
N TRP A 351 -2.97 -18.68 -12.59
CA TRP A 351 -1.67 -18.25 -12.11
C TRP A 351 -1.23 -16.95 -12.78
N VAL A 352 -0.38 -16.21 -12.07
CA VAL A 352 0.32 -15.03 -12.58
C VAL A 352 1.80 -15.14 -12.25
N ARG A 353 2.64 -14.78 -13.21
CA ARG A 353 4.10 -14.74 -13.07
C ARG A 353 4.60 -13.34 -13.33
N SER A 354 5.61 -12.93 -12.59
CA SER A 354 6.25 -11.62 -12.66
C SER A 354 7.76 -11.82 -12.73
N LYS A 355 8.43 -11.07 -13.59
CA LYS A 355 9.89 -11.01 -13.69
C LYS A 355 10.34 -9.56 -13.75
N ALA A 356 11.15 -9.16 -12.79
CA ALA A 356 11.84 -7.88 -12.77
C ALA A 356 13.31 -8.06 -13.15
N GLU A 357 13.75 -7.27 -14.12
CA GLU A 357 15.13 -7.25 -14.62
C GLU A 357 15.75 -5.88 -14.35
N PHE A 358 16.98 -5.89 -13.81
CA PHE A 358 17.74 -4.69 -13.49
C PHE A 358 18.98 -4.62 -14.37
N SER A 359 19.15 -3.53 -15.12
CA SER A 359 20.40 -3.26 -15.82
C SER A 359 21.52 -2.98 -14.82
N GLN A 360 22.76 -3.31 -15.17
CA GLN A 360 23.94 -3.09 -14.31
C GLN A 360 24.26 -1.59 -14.09
N ASP A 361 23.72 -0.69 -14.92
CA ASP A 361 24.06 0.74 -14.95
C ASP A 361 22.93 1.68 -14.44
N GLU A 362 21.93 1.13 -13.74
CA GLU A 362 20.68 1.79 -13.33
C GLU A 362 19.81 2.25 -14.52
N SER A 363 18.66 1.56 -14.67
CA SER A 363 17.53 1.81 -15.58
C SER A 363 17.70 1.55 -17.09
N PRO A 364 16.59 1.27 -17.80
CA PRO A 364 15.23 1.12 -17.26
C PRO A 364 15.04 -0.19 -16.50
N GLN A 365 14.23 -0.15 -15.45
CA GLN A 365 13.74 -1.35 -14.79
C GLN A 365 12.57 -1.89 -15.60
N VAL A 366 12.63 -3.18 -15.93
CA VAL A 366 11.56 -3.83 -16.68
C VAL A 366 10.89 -4.86 -15.80
N LEU A 367 9.59 -4.68 -15.56
CA LEU A 367 8.71 -5.68 -14.96
C LEU A 367 7.85 -6.30 -16.05
N THR A 368 8.00 -7.60 -16.29
CA THR A 368 7.16 -8.36 -17.21
C THR A 368 6.23 -9.26 -16.41
N ILE A 369 4.95 -9.28 -16.78
CA ILE A 369 3.90 -10.07 -16.13
C ILE A 369 3.25 -10.97 -17.18
N LYS A 370 3.01 -12.22 -16.81
CA LYS A 370 2.36 -13.25 -17.63
C LYS A 370 1.22 -13.88 -16.84
N TYR A 371 0.05 -13.99 -17.46
CA TYR A 371 -1.12 -14.66 -16.88
C TYR A 371 -1.38 -16.01 -17.53
N SER A 372 -2.04 -16.90 -16.80
CA SER A 372 -2.47 -18.22 -17.27
C SER A 372 -3.42 -18.20 -18.47
N ASP A 373 -4.10 -17.07 -18.74
CA ASP A 373 -4.96 -16.89 -19.92
C ASP A 373 -4.18 -16.51 -21.19
N GLY A 374 -2.86 -16.37 -21.09
CA GLY A 374 -1.97 -15.98 -22.18
C GLY A 374 -1.75 -14.48 -22.31
N THR A 375 -2.34 -13.64 -21.43
CA THR A 375 -2.14 -12.20 -21.46
C THR A 375 -0.78 -11.82 -20.88
N TRP A 376 -0.10 -10.87 -21.55
CA TRP A 376 1.17 -10.33 -21.11
C TRP A 376 1.11 -8.82 -20.90
N PHE A 377 1.78 -8.38 -19.85
CA PHE A 377 1.98 -6.98 -19.55
C PHE A 377 3.45 -6.71 -19.33
N LYS A 378 3.88 -5.50 -19.66
CA LYS A 378 5.22 -5.02 -19.43
C LYS A 378 5.16 -3.59 -18.97
N GLU A 379 5.85 -3.35 -17.87
CA GLU A 379 6.03 -2.06 -17.26
C GLU A 379 7.52 -1.73 -17.33
N THR A 380 7.82 -0.55 -17.87
CA THR A 380 9.18 -0.05 -18.01
C THR A 380 9.28 1.26 -17.25
N ASP A 381 10.01 1.22 -16.13
CA ASP A 381 10.31 2.39 -15.31
C ASP A 381 11.64 3.00 -15.76
N TYR A 382 11.61 4.26 -16.13
CA TYR A 382 12.80 5.03 -16.52
C TYR A 382 13.28 5.93 -15.38
N ASP A 383 14.57 6.29 -15.38
CA ASP A 383 15.17 7.20 -14.37
C ASP A 383 14.54 8.60 -14.32
N ASP A 384 13.87 9.00 -15.39
CA ASP A 384 13.19 10.29 -15.46
C ASP A 384 11.80 10.26 -14.81
N GLY A 385 11.42 9.14 -14.20
CA GLY A 385 10.11 8.93 -13.57
C GLY A 385 9.00 8.61 -14.58
N ASN A 386 9.31 8.42 -15.87
CA ASN A 386 8.28 7.95 -16.79
C ASN A 386 8.08 6.44 -16.64
N THR A 387 6.82 6.02 -16.62
CA THR A 387 6.43 4.61 -16.76
C THR A 387 5.74 4.37 -18.08
N VAL A 388 6.19 3.35 -18.80
CA VAL A 388 5.54 2.90 -20.04
C VAL A 388 4.88 1.55 -19.79
N TYR A 389 3.59 1.48 -20.11
CA TYR A 389 2.73 0.30 -19.95
C TYR A 389 2.38 -0.30 -21.30
N GLU A 390 2.80 -1.54 -21.52
CA GLU A 390 2.57 -2.25 -22.78
C GLU A 390 1.93 -3.62 -22.56
N CYS A 391 1.12 -4.06 -23.52
CA CYS A 391 0.48 -5.38 -23.53
C CYS A 391 0.84 -6.17 -24.80
N SER A 392 0.81 -7.50 -24.66
CA SER A 392 1.01 -8.44 -25.75
C SER A 392 0.16 -9.69 -25.54
N GLU A 393 -0.24 -10.34 -26.64
CA GLU A 393 -0.94 -11.65 -26.60
C GLU A 393 0.05 -12.84 -26.63
N SER A 394 1.34 -12.58 -26.85
CA SER A 394 2.35 -13.63 -27.06
C SER A 394 3.63 -13.45 -26.24
N GLY A 395 3.78 -12.33 -25.53
CA GLY A 395 5.01 -11.96 -24.80
C GLY A 395 6.25 -11.79 -25.69
N SER A 396 6.09 -11.96 -27.00
CA SER A 396 7.14 -12.00 -28.01
C SER A 396 6.64 -11.29 -29.27
N GLY A 397 7.47 -10.43 -29.85
CA GLY A 397 7.07 -9.62 -31.01
C GLY A 397 6.57 -8.23 -30.62
N GLN A 398 5.45 -7.79 -31.21
CA GLN A 398 4.96 -6.42 -31.01
C GLN A 398 4.31 -6.26 -29.63
N TRP A 399 4.83 -5.29 -28.89
CA TRP A 399 4.22 -4.72 -27.69
C TRP A 399 3.46 -3.48 -28.11
N ASN A 400 2.23 -3.32 -27.61
CA ASN A 400 1.41 -2.15 -27.88
C ASN A 400 1.11 -1.43 -26.57
N VAL A 401 0.91 -0.11 -26.62
CA VAL A 401 0.45 0.65 -25.46
C VAL A 401 -0.90 0.09 -24.99
N CYS A 402 -1.01 -0.19 -23.69
CA CYS A 402 -2.23 -0.73 -23.10
C CYS A 402 -3.38 0.28 -23.18
N GLY A 403 -4.56 -0.18 -23.59
CA GLY A 403 -5.79 0.62 -23.52
C GLY A 403 -6.46 0.66 -22.14
N TYR A 404 -5.96 -0.12 -21.18
CA TYR A 404 -6.49 -0.22 -19.80
C TYR A 404 -5.33 -0.32 -18.79
N GLN A 405 -5.41 0.47 -17.73
CA GLN A 405 -4.37 0.53 -16.67
C GLN A 405 -4.62 -0.41 -15.49
N LEU A 406 -5.81 -1.00 -15.36
CA LEU A 406 -6.18 -1.87 -14.22
C LEU A 406 -5.25 -3.07 -14.03
N ALA A 407 -4.69 -3.63 -15.12
CA ALA A 407 -3.75 -4.74 -15.05
C ALA A 407 -2.40 -4.37 -14.39
N PHE A 408 -2.15 -3.08 -14.17
CA PHE A 408 -0.94 -2.56 -13.54
C PHE A 408 -1.15 -2.14 -12.09
N THR A 409 -2.32 -2.38 -11.49
CA THR A 409 -2.52 -2.11 -10.06
C THR A 409 -1.93 -3.24 -9.20
N ASN A 410 -1.56 -2.90 -7.97
CA ASN A 410 -0.84 -3.79 -7.05
C ASN A 410 -1.52 -5.14 -6.78
N LYS A 411 -2.85 -5.20 -6.89
CA LYS A 411 -3.63 -6.42 -6.69
C LYS A 411 -3.27 -7.52 -7.70
N TYR A 412 -2.87 -7.12 -8.91
CA TYR A 412 -2.72 -8.04 -10.04
C TYR A 412 -1.26 -8.49 -10.27
N LYS A 413 -0.29 -7.94 -9.53
CA LYS A 413 1.13 -8.30 -9.62
C LYS A 413 1.56 -9.11 -8.41
N VAL A 414 2.47 -10.08 -8.59
CA VAL A 414 3.12 -10.77 -7.47
C VAL A 414 4.23 -9.88 -6.90
N LEU A 415 5.11 -9.41 -7.80
CA LEU A 415 6.11 -8.39 -7.50
C LEU A 415 5.45 -7.01 -7.56
N ASN A 416 4.61 -6.73 -6.56
CA ASN A 416 3.90 -5.46 -6.42
C ASN A 416 4.81 -4.36 -5.84
N ASP A 417 4.28 -3.15 -5.72
CA ASP A 417 5.04 -1.96 -5.34
C ASP A 417 5.58 -1.99 -3.91
N THR A 418 5.03 -2.85 -3.04
CA THR A 418 5.56 -3.04 -1.68
C THR A 418 6.60 -4.15 -1.62
N ARG A 419 6.45 -5.23 -2.40
CA ARG A 419 7.34 -6.40 -2.39
C ARG A 419 8.62 -6.20 -3.20
N LEU A 420 8.46 -5.75 -4.44
CA LEU A 420 9.57 -5.69 -5.39
C LEU A 420 10.75 -4.87 -4.86
N PRO A 421 10.53 -3.74 -4.15
CA PRO A 421 11.68 -2.94 -3.74
C PRO A 421 12.33 -3.39 -2.43
N VAL A 422 11.59 -4.06 -1.53
CA VAL A 422 12.21 -4.80 -0.41
C VAL A 422 13.22 -5.79 -0.97
N PHE A 423 12.83 -6.54 -2.01
CA PHE A 423 13.73 -7.49 -2.67
C PHE A 423 14.88 -6.83 -3.41
N LYS A 424 14.68 -5.66 -4.03
CA LYS A 424 15.81 -4.88 -4.59
C LYS A 424 16.81 -4.46 -3.52
N ALA A 425 16.34 -3.91 -2.41
CA ALA A 425 17.19 -3.47 -1.31
C ALA A 425 17.96 -4.66 -0.71
N LEU A 426 17.29 -5.80 -0.55
CA LEU A 426 17.90 -7.04 -0.12
C LEU A 426 18.99 -7.50 -1.12
N ALA A 427 18.68 -7.56 -2.41
CA ALA A 427 19.66 -7.94 -3.45
C ALA A 427 20.90 -7.01 -3.48
N ALA A 428 20.68 -5.71 -3.36
CA ALA A 428 21.76 -4.71 -3.32
C ALA A 428 22.67 -4.87 -2.10
N SER A 429 22.12 -5.32 -0.97
CA SER A 429 22.89 -5.56 0.26
C SER A 429 23.87 -6.73 0.15
N TRP A 430 23.65 -7.66 -0.80
CA TRP A 430 24.52 -8.83 -1.00
C TRP A 430 25.71 -8.56 -1.92
N GLN A 431 25.63 -7.50 -2.70
CA GLN A 431 26.68 -7.12 -3.66
C GLN A 431 27.75 -6.21 -3.02
N GLN A 432 27.55 -5.77 -1.77
CA GLN A 432 28.51 -5.02 -0.94
C GLN A 432 29.29 -5.94 -0.01
#